data_AF-A0A813LLR5-F1
#
_entry.id   AF-A0A813LLR5-F1
#
_cell.length_a   1.000
_cell.length_b   1.000
_cell.length_c   1.000
_cell.angle_alpha   90.00
_cell.angle_beta   90.00
_cell.angle_gamma   90.00
#
_symmetry.space_group_name_H-M   'P 1'
#
loop_
_entity.id
_entity.type
_entity.pdbx_description
1 polymer ?
#
loop_
_entity_poly.entity_id
_entity_poly.type
_entity_poly.pdbx_seq_one_letter_code
_entity_poly.pdbx_strand_id
1 'polypeptide(L)'
;MAVDTDASSQSRIVVARLLIDRGLEAAAWWLPAGGQALGHPQLRLRCVVSLLQAVLSLLLACQVLWGAEVVPQALPQAACMFVAAATLLGQWRTDQAWYFAARALTCWALTMVSISLAACGRKIMPWEPCNSTGWQDIRQPFRVLHLCEAVRTLLEGLSLSLQYSFPGQGVTDLRGHEQLFYRGYIRPIGVLIQLVRGLLKIFILEGTQFQRSSLEIALNFARCPLIAIGSCSLFQQWRSSGTGIPSEPPAEELPGLGGRSLDPLPELEGRSLGPLRVVQVLREYKLTVLRYHLVNQTGSSQTGRSEGTTTTRIILPLLTTK
;
A
#
# COMPACT_ATOMS: atom_id res chain seq x y z
N MET A 1 11.91 -44.35 -12.76
CA MET A 1 11.31 -43.95 -11.47
C MET A 1 11.08 -42.45 -11.52
N ALA A 2 9.87 -42.02 -11.89
CA ALA A 2 9.46 -40.62 -11.78
C ALA A 2 9.06 -40.40 -10.32
N VAL A 3 9.77 -39.50 -9.63
CA VAL A 3 9.54 -39.19 -8.23
C VAL A 3 8.36 -38.22 -8.15
N ASP A 4 7.32 -38.59 -7.41
CA ASP A 4 6.15 -37.76 -7.10
C ASP A 4 6.55 -36.48 -6.35
N THR A 5 6.92 -35.43 -7.08
CA THR A 5 7.28 -34.13 -6.51
C THR A 5 6.10 -33.17 -6.37
N ASP A 6 4.94 -33.44 -6.99
CA ASP A 6 3.83 -32.48 -7.05
C ASP A 6 2.96 -32.45 -5.78
N ALA A 7 2.75 -33.59 -5.11
CA ALA A 7 1.94 -33.64 -3.89
C ALA A 7 2.59 -32.89 -2.70
N SER A 8 3.93 -32.84 -2.66
CA SER A 8 4.67 -32.06 -1.66
C SER A 8 4.59 -30.55 -1.90
N SER A 9 4.36 -30.11 -3.14
CA SER A 9 4.34 -28.69 -3.47
C SER A 9 3.00 -28.05 -3.08
N GLN A 10 1.88 -28.73 -3.40
CA GLN A 10 0.55 -28.23 -3.07
C GLN A 10 0.29 -28.16 -1.56
N SER A 11 0.74 -29.16 -0.79
CA SER A 11 0.58 -29.16 0.68
C SER A 11 1.31 -27.98 1.34
N ARG A 12 2.50 -27.61 0.86
CA ARG A 12 3.25 -26.44 1.36
C ARG A 12 2.55 -25.13 1.06
N ILE A 13 1.92 -25.00 -0.11
CA ILE A 13 1.15 -23.80 -0.48
C ILE A 13 -0.09 -23.66 0.41
N VAL A 14 -0.79 -24.76 0.69
CA VAL A 14 -1.97 -24.75 1.58
C VAL A 14 -1.58 -24.37 3.01
N VAL A 15 -0.50 -24.94 3.55
CA VAL A 15 -0.03 -24.62 4.91
C VAL A 15 0.43 -23.16 5.02
N ALA A 16 1.17 -22.64 4.03
CA ALA A 16 1.59 -21.24 4.02
C ALA A 16 0.39 -20.29 3.98
N ARG A 17 -0.64 -20.62 3.18
CA ARG A 17 -1.89 -19.86 3.13
C ARG A 17 -2.62 -19.88 4.46
N LEU A 18 -2.73 -21.05 5.09
CA LEU A 18 -3.42 -21.22 6.37
C LEU A 18 -2.73 -20.47 7.52
N LEU A 19 -1.39 -20.47 7.55
CA LEU A 19 -0.60 -19.71 8.52
C LEU A 19 -0.75 -18.20 8.33
N ILE A 20 -0.80 -17.73 7.07
CA ILE A 20 -1.08 -16.33 6.77
C ILE A 20 -2.48 -15.99 7.30
N ASP A 21 -3.51 -16.72 6.88
CA ASP A 21 -4.90 -16.44 7.22
C ASP A 21 -5.12 -16.42 8.75
N ARG A 22 -4.54 -17.38 9.49
CA ARG A 22 -4.60 -17.41 10.97
C ARG A 22 -3.83 -16.27 11.64
N GLY A 23 -2.69 -15.88 11.09
CA GLY A 23 -1.95 -14.70 11.56
C GLY A 23 -2.72 -13.41 11.34
N LEU A 24 -3.45 -13.30 10.23
CA LEU A 24 -4.33 -12.16 9.92
C LEU A 24 -5.51 -12.10 10.88
N GLU A 25 -6.15 -13.24 11.15
CA GLU A 25 -7.24 -13.36 12.14
C GLU A 25 -6.76 -12.92 13.52
N ALA A 26 -5.66 -13.47 14.02
CA ALA A 26 -5.13 -13.14 15.33
C ALA A 26 -4.85 -11.63 15.48
N ALA A 27 -4.18 -11.00 14.49
CA ALA A 27 -3.95 -9.55 14.50
C ALA A 27 -5.26 -8.74 14.44
N ALA A 28 -6.29 -9.27 13.79
CA ALA A 28 -7.63 -8.69 13.73
C ALA A 28 -8.47 -8.88 15.01
N TRP A 29 -7.95 -9.51 16.06
CA TRP A 29 -8.62 -9.53 17.38
C TRP A 29 -8.08 -8.47 18.37
N TRP A 30 -6.86 -7.96 18.18
CA TRP A 30 -6.17 -7.11 19.17
C TRP A 30 -6.63 -5.64 19.29
N LEU A 31 -7.51 -5.14 18.42
CA LEU A 31 -8.10 -3.80 18.54
C LEU A 31 -9.59 -3.99 18.84
N PRO A 32 -10.09 -3.53 20.00
CA PRO A 32 -11.49 -3.68 20.35
C PRO A 32 -12.36 -3.02 19.27
N ALA A 33 -13.32 -3.80 18.75
CA ALA A 33 -14.33 -3.37 17.79
C ALA A 33 -15.40 -2.46 18.44
N GLY A 34 -14.97 -1.56 19.34
CA GLY A 34 -15.80 -0.51 19.89
C GLY A 34 -16.09 0.52 18.79
N GLY A 35 -17.18 0.28 18.07
CA GLY A 35 -17.67 1.09 16.95
C GLY A 35 -17.69 0.31 15.63
N GLN A 36 -18.80 0.43 14.89
CA GLN A 36 -18.93 -0.09 13.52
C GLN A 36 -17.79 0.49 12.67
N ALA A 37 -16.80 -0.34 12.32
CA ALA A 37 -15.71 0.10 11.47
C ALA A 37 -16.22 0.28 10.05
N LEU A 38 -16.07 1.49 9.51
CA LEU A 38 -16.47 1.81 8.13
C LEU A 38 -15.45 1.29 7.09
N GLY A 39 -14.20 1.06 7.50
CA GLY A 39 -13.11 0.71 6.60
C GLY A 39 -12.86 -0.78 6.40
N HIS A 40 -12.34 -1.12 5.22
CA HIS A 40 -11.97 -2.47 4.79
C HIS A 40 -10.97 -3.16 5.76
N PRO A 41 -11.14 -4.44 6.15
CA PRO A 41 -10.29 -5.11 7.15
C PRO A 41 -8.78 -5.12 6.82
N GLN A 42 -8.43 -5.09 5.54
CA GLN A 42 -7.07 -5.04 5.01
C GLN A 42 -6.36 -3.74 5.40
N LEU A 43 -7.08 -2.64 5.66
CA LEU A 43 -6.51 -1.41 6.22
C LEU A 43 -6.03 -1.64 7.65
N ARG A 44 -6.83 -2.32 8.49
CA ARG A 44 -6.47 -2.65 9.87
C ARG A 44 -5.23 -3.54 9.92
N LEU A 45 -5.18 -4.59 9.10
CA LEU A 45 -4.00 -5.43 9.01
C LEU A 45 -2.74 -4.62 8.65
N ARG A 46 -2.82 -3.78 7.61
CA ARG A 46 -1.68 -2.93 7.22
C ARG A 46 -1.31 -1.94 8.32
N CYS A 47 -2.26 -1.43 9.09
CA CYS A 47 -1.98 -0.59 10.25
C CYS A 47 -1.11 -1.35 11.28
N VAL A 48 -1.48 -2.58 11.63
CA VAL A 48 -0.70 -3.41 12.57
C VAL A 48 0.70 -3.68 12.02
N VAL A 49 0.80 -4.07 10.74
CA VAL A 49 2.09 -4.31 10.07
C VAL A 49 2.97 -3.06 10.07
N SER A 50 2.41 -1.88 9.74
CA SER A 50 3.13 -0.61 9.77
C SER A 50 3.56 -0.22 11.18
N LEU A 51 2.73 -0.48 12.20
CA LEU A 51 3.09 -0.24 13.60
C LEU A 51 4.25 -1.16 14.03
N LEU A 52 4.22 -2.44 13.67
CA LEU A 52 5.33 -3.36 13.93
C LEU A 52 6.61 -2.88 13.23
N GLN A 53 6.54 -2.44 11.97
CA GLN A 53 7.70 -1.86 11.28
C GLN A 53 8.23 -0.58 11.96
N ALA A 54 7.33 0.25 12.49
CA ALA A 54 7.70 1.44 13.27
C ALA A 54 8.43 1.04 14.56
N VAL A 55 7.93 0.05 15.28
CA VAL A 55 8.57 -0.50 16.49
C VAL A 55 9.95 -1.08 16.17
N LEU A 56 10.10 -1.87 15.10
CA LEU A 56 11.41 -2.38 14.69
C LEU A 56 12.41 -1.25 14.37
N SER A 57 11.93 -0.15 13.80
CA SER A 57 12.76 1.02 13.49
C SER A 57 13.09 1.84 14.74
N LEU A 58 12.16 1.91 15.70
CA LEU A 58 12.40 2.51 17.00
C LEU A 58 13.40 1.69 17.81
N LEU A 59 13.33 0.35 17.82
CA LEU A 59 14.33 -0.52 18.46
C LEU A 59 15.74 -0.27 17.91
N LEU A 60 15.86 -0.08 16.59
CA LEU A 60 17.13 0.31 15.97
C LEU A 60 17.58 1.70 16.44
N ALA A 61 16.66 2.66 16.55
CA ALA A 61 16.96 3.99 17.06
C ALA A 61 17.32 3.99 18.56
N CYS A 62 16.74 3.11 19.38
CA CYS A 62 17.07 2.98 20.80
C CYS A 62 18.50 2.46 21.01
N GLN A 63 19.02 1.60 20.12
CA GLN A 63 20.43 1.22 20.19
C GLN A 63 21.37 2.42 20.10
N VAL A 64 20.99 3.44 19.33
CA VAL A 64 21.74 4.69 19.21
C VAL A 64 21.81 5.45 20.53
N LEU A 65 20.71 5.45 21.29
CA LEU A 65 20.64 6.14 22.58
C LEU A 65 21.47 5.44 23.67
N TRP A 66 21.73 4.15 23.54
CA TRP A 66 22.57 3.38 24.46
C TRP A 66 24.07 3.37 24.11
N GLY A 67 24.51 4.28 23.23
CA GLY A 67 25.94 4.45 22.93
C GLY A 67 26.52 3.42 21.96
N ALA A 68 25.70 2.57 21.36
CA ALA A 68 26.10 1.79 20.18
C ALA A 68 26.01 2.69 18.94
N GLU A 69 26.97 2.57 18.02
CA GLU A 69 27.14 3.36 16.80
C GLU A 69 25.87 4.06 16.27
N VAL A 70 25.92 5.39 16.18
CA VAL A 70 24.77 6.23 15.81
C VAL A 70 24.33 5.95 14.37
N VAL A 71 23.08 5.55 14.17
CA VAL A 71 22.35 5.60 12.88
C VAL A 71 21.22 6.62 13.02
N PRO A 72 21.52 7.92 12.91
CA PRO A 72 20.54 8.97 13.18
C PRO A 72 19.35 8.94 12.21
N GLN A 73 19.43 8.20 11.09
CA GLN A 73 18.37 8.05 10.09
C GLN A 73 17.24 7.15 10.57
N ALA A 74 17.51 6.31 11.57
CA ALA A 74 16.51 5.41 12.14
C ALA A 74 15.35 6.21 12.78
N LEU A 75 15.65 7.39 13.35
CA LEU A 75 14.65 8.27 13.98
C LEU A 75 13.63 8.85 12.98
N PRO A 76 14.02 9.57 11.91
CA PRO A 76 13.04 10.06 10.93
C PRO A 76 12.32 8.91 10.23
N GLN A 77 12.98 7.75 10.04
CA GLN A 77 12.32 6.56 9.52
C GLN A 77 11.21 6.06 10.46
N ALA A 78 11.51 5.90 11.75
CA ALA A 78 10.53 5.49 12.75
C ALA A 78 9.36 6.49 12.82
N ALA A 79 9.65 7.79 12.87
CA ALA A 79 8.63 8.84 12.89
C ALA A 79 7.69 8.76 11.68
N CYS A 80 8.24 8.65 10.46
CA CYS A 80 7.44 8.51 9.25
C CYS A 80 6.57 7.23 9.28
N MET A 81 7.09 6.12 9.79
CA MET A 81 6.34 4.87 9.91
C MET A 81 5.20 4.96 10.95
N PHE A 82 5.41 5.67 12.07
CA PHE A 82 4.35 5.95 13.03
C PHE A 82 3.24 6.82 12.43
N VAL A 83 3.61 7.87 11.69
CA VAL A 83 2.63 8.71 10.97
C VAL A 83 1.88 7.86 9.92
N ALA A 84 2.57 6.99 9.19
CA ALA A 84 1.94 6.09 8.22
C ALA A 84 0.96 5.10 8.89
N ALA A 85 1.30 4.57 10.07
CA ALA A 85 0.42 3.71 10.86
C ALA A 85 -0.80 4.48 11.40
N ALA A 86 -0.59 5.67 11.96
CA ALA A 86 -1.67 6.52 12.48
C ALA A 86 -2.65 6.95 11.38
N THR A 87 -2.14 7.29 10.20
CA THR A 87 -2.98 7.65 9.04
C THR A 87 -3.73 6.44 8.47
N LEU A 88 -3.17 5.23 8.50
CA LEU A 88 -3.89 3.99 8.18
C LEU A 88 -5.04 3.73 9.17
N LEU A 89 -4.79 3.93 10.46
CA LEU A 89 -5.80 3.79 11.51
C LEU A 89 -6.93 4.81 11.34
N GLY A 90 -6.57 6.07 11.12
CA GLY A 90 -7.52 7.16 10.86
C GLY A 90 -8.35 6.89 9.62
N GLN A 91 -7.72 6.44 8.53
CA GLN A 91 -8.43 6.05 7.32
C GLN A 91 -9.40 4.89 7.57
N TRP A 92 -8.98 3.86 8.31
CA TRP A 92 -9.84 2.73 8.63
C TRP A 92 -11.09 3.15 9.44
N ARG A 93 -10.97 4.20 10.26
CA ARG A 93 -12.07 4.71 11.09
C ARG A 93 -12.98 5.70 10.37
N THR A 94 -12.48 6.48 9.44
CA THR A 94 -13.20 7.67 8.90
C THR A 94 -13.34 7.69 7.39
N ASP A 95 -12.63 6.81 6.67
CA ASP A 95 -12.59 6.70 5.20
C ASP A 95 -12.27 8.00 4.44
N GLN A 96 -11.57 8.95 5.08
CA GLN A 96 -11.27 10.23 4.43
C GLN A 96 -10.10 10.12 3.44
N ALA A 97 -10.21 10.75 2.27
CA ALA A 97 -9.21 10.64 1.21
C ALA A 97 -7.86 11.29 1.56
N TRP A 98 -7.83 12.33 2.41
CA TRP A 98 -6.59 13.06 2.73
C TRP A 98 -5.53 12.19 3.42
N TYR A 99 -5.91 11.07 4.04
CA TYR A 99 -4.94 10.10 4.58
C TYR A 99 -4.05 9.47 3.50
N PHE A 100 -4.47 9.44 2.23
CA PHE A 100 -3.60 9.08 1.10
C PHE A 100 -2.49 10.11 0.90
N ALA A 101 -2.83 11.40 0.89
CA ALA A 101 -1.87 12.49 0.73
C ALA A 101 -0.86 12.54 1.91
N ALA A 102 -1.35 12.39 3.15
CA ALA A 102 -0.48 12.36 4.32
C ALA A 102 0.55 11.20 4.25
N ARG A 103 0.13 10.01 3.82
CA ARG A 103 1.06 8.89 3.61
C ARG A 103 2.00 9.11 2.44
N ALA A 104 1.54 9.70 1.34
CA ALA A 104 2.42 10.06 0.22
C ALA A 104 3.56 10.97 0.71
N LEU A 105 3.26 11.96 1.55
CA LEU A 105 4.26 12.84 2.15
C LEU A 105 5.27 12.06 3.01
N THR A 106 4.82 11.07 3.81
CA THR A 106 5.75 10.22 4.55
C THR A 106 6.67 9.40 3.64
N CYS A 107 6.15 8.88 2.51
CA CYS A 107 6.98 8.20 1.52
C CYS A 107 8.00 9.15 0.88
N TRP A 108 7.64 10.41 0.65
CA TRP A 108 8.54 11.44 0.10
C TRP A 108 9.66 11.78 1.06
N ALA A 109 9.33 11.97 2.33
CA ALA A 109 10.33 12.16 3.38
C ALA A 109 11.29 10.97 3.47
N LEU A 110 10.76 9.74 3.45
CA LEU A 110 11.58 8.52 3.46
C LEU A 110 12.46 8.37 2.22
N THR A 111 11.99 8.82 1.06
CA THR A 111 12.77 8.87 -0.18
C THR A 111 13.99 9.79 0.01
N MET A 112 13.78 11.00 0.54
CA MET A 112 14.87 11.94 0.82
C MET A 112 15.87 11.39 1.84
N VAL A 113 15.38 10.73 2.90
CA VAL A 113 16.26 10.04 3.87
C VAL A 113 17.07 8.93 3.21
N SER A 114 16.48 8.18 2.28
CA SER A 114 17.17 7.10 1.56
C SER A 114 18.21 7.61 0.57
N ILE A 115 17.93 8.72 -0.12
CA ILE A 115 18.91 9.42 -0.96
C ILE A 115 20.07 9.94 -0.12
N SER A 116 19.77 10.56 1.03
CA SER A 116 20.79 11.02 1.98
C SER A 116 21.68 9.87 2.48
N LEU A 117 21.10 8.70 2.79
CA LEU A 117 21.85 7.48 3.13
C LEU A 117 22.74 6.99 2.00
N ALA A 118 22.25 7.03 0.76
CA ALA A 118 23.03 6.66 -0.40
C ALA A 118 24.21 7.62 -0.62
N ALA A 119 23.99 8.93 -0.46
CA ALA A 119 25.03 9.96 -0.65
C ALA A 119 26.05 10.00 0.50
N CYS A 120 25.60 10.22 1.74
CA CYS A 120 26.46 10.55 2.88
C CYS A 120 26.65 9.40 3.87
N GLY A 121 25.86 8.33 3.75
CA GLY A 121 25.98 7.16 4.59
C GLY A 121 25.35 7.44 5.93
N ARG A 122 25.98 6.98 7.01
CA ARG A 122 25.41 7.09 8.37
C ARG A 122 25.55 8.48 8.99
N LYS A 123 26.40 9.35 8.45
CA LYS A 123 26.52 10.74 8.92
C LYS A 123 25.36 11.56 8.37
N ILE A 124 24.40 11.92 9.23
CA ILE A 124 23.27 12.79 8.84
C ILE A 124 23.53 14.23 9.14
N MET A 125 24.11 14.50 10.30
CA MET A 125 23.89 15.79 10.92
C MET A 125 24.20 16.85 9.87
N PRO A 126 23.26 17.75 9.52
CA PRO A 126 23.39 18.57 8.33
C PRO A 126 24.66 19.44 8.33
N TRP A 127 25.27 19.59 9.51
CA TRP A 127 26.56 20.24 9.76
C TRP A 127 27.78 19.30 9.70
N GLU A 128 27.62 17.98 9.67
CA GLU A 128 28.70 17.01 9.50
C GLU A 128 29.08 16.84 8.02
N PRO A 129 30.38 16.74 7.70
CA PRO A 129 30.83 16.51 6.34
C PRO A 129 30.36 15.13 5.84
N CYS A 130 29.77 15.14 4.64
CA CYS A 130 29.26 13.97 3.95
C CYS A 130 30.38 12.94 3.71
N ASN A 131 30.17 11.67 4.10
CA ASN A 131 31.15 10.61 3.88
C ASN A 131 30.99 9.98 2.48
N SER A 132 31.61 10.59 1.49
CA SER A 132 31.61 10.15 0.08
C SER A 132 32.48 8.91 -0.20
N THR A 133 33.45 8.61 0.67
CA THR A 133 34.37 7.46 0.49
C THR A 133 33.64 6.11 0.43
N GLY A 134 32.41 6.05 0.95
CA GLY A 134 31.55 4.86 0.89
C GLY A 134 31.16 4.40 -0.52
N TRP A 135 31.41 5.19 -1.56
CA TRP A 135 31.23 4.80 -2.96
C TRP A 135 32.43 4.08 -3.57
N GLN A 136 33.60 4.19 -2.93
CA GLN A 136 34.87 3.64 -3.40
C GLN A 136 35.35 2.45 -2.55
N ASP A 137 34.62 2.08 -1.50
CA ASP A 137 35.00 1.04 -0.55
C ASP A 137 34.00 -0.14 -0.51
N ILE A 138 34.20 -1.05 0.46
CA ILE A 138 33.37 -2.24 0.65
C ILE A 138 31.88 -1.94 0.91
N ARG A 139 31.53 -0.68 1.21
CA ARG A 139 30.18 -0.25 1.55
C ARG A 139 29.36 0.15 0.33
N GLN A 140 29.97 0.24 -0.85
CA GLN A 140 29.30 0.61 -2.11
C GLN A 140 28.00 -0.17 -2.36
N PRO A 141 27.93 -1.51 -2.14
CA PRO A 141 26.68 -2.27 -2.36
C PRO A 141 25.53 -1.77 -1.49
N PHE A 142 25.80 -1.32 -0.26
CA PHE A 142 24.77 -0.77 0.62
C PHE A 142 24.26 0.59 0.11
N ARG A 143 25.11 1.40 -0.51
CA ARG A 143 24.69 2.68 -1.13
C ARG A 143 23.76 2.44 -2.30
N VAL A 144 24.07 1.46 -3.15
CA VAL A 144 23.19 1.03 -4.24
C VAL A 144 21.84 0.55 -3.70
N LEU A 145 21.83 -0.27 -2.65
CA LEU A 145 20.59 -0.74 -2.02
C LEU A 145 19.75 0.40 -1.42
N HIS A 146 20.39 1.45 -0.92
CA HIS A 146 19.70 2.67 -0.48
C HIS A 146 19.08 3.46 -1.64
N LEU A 147 19.71 3.51 -2.81
CA LEU A 147 19.09 4.08 -4.02
C LEU A 147 17.91 3.24 -4.48
N CYS A 148 18.02 1.91 -4.49
CA CYS A 148 16.90 1.03 -4.82
C CYS A 148 15.71 1.24 -3.86
N GLU A 149 15.99 1.39 -2.56
CA GLU A 149 14.97 1.71 -1.56
C GLU A 149 14.35 3.10 -1.78
N ALA A 150 15.15 4.09 -2.17
CA ALA A 150 14.66 5.43 -2.52
C ALA A 150 13.71 5.36 -3.72
N VAL A 151 14.08 4.66 -4.80
CA VAL A 151 13.20 4.48 -5.98
C VAL A 151 11.92 3.75 -5.59
N ARG A 152 12.01 2.69 -4.78
CA ARG A 152 10.84 1.95 -4.31
C ARG A 152 9.88 2.85 -3.52
N THR A 153 10.39 3.61 -2.56
CA THR A 153 9.59 4.54 -1.74
C THR A 153 9.05 5.72 -2.57
N LEU A 154 9.79 6.16 -3.59
CA LEU A 154 9.34 7.13 -4.58
C LEU A 154 8.14 6.61 -5.39
N LEU A 155 8.18 5.36 -5.86
CA LEU A 155 7.05 4.80 -6.61
C LEU A 155 5.83 4.56 -5.71
N GLU A 156 6.06 4.17 -4.44
CA GLU A 156 4.98 3.97 -3.47
C GLU A 156 4.23 5.27 -3.14
N GLY A 157 4.95 6.37 -2.91
CA GLY A 157 4.33 7.67 -2.71
C GLY A 157 3.65 8.20 -3.97
N LEU A 158 4.15 7.90 -5.17
CA LEU A 158 3.57 8.40 -6.43
C LEU A 158 2.22 7.75 -6.63
N SER A 159 2.15 6.44 -6.40
CA SER A 159 0.92 5.68 -6.44
C SER A 159 -0.10 6.17 -5.39
N LEU A 160 0.35 6.58 -4.20
CA LEU A 160 -0.52 7.21 -3.19
C LEU A 160 -1.05 8.58 -3.64
N SER A 161 -0.19 9.43 -4.21
CA SER A 161 -0.60 10.73 -4.76
C SER A 161 -1.60 10.55 -5.90
N LEU A 162 -1.37 9.61 -6.82
CA LEU A 162 -2.30 9.29 -7.89
C LEU A 162 -3.63 8.76 -7.37
N GLN A 163 -3.63 7.92 -6.32
CA GLN A 163 -4.86 7.47 -5.69
C GLN A 163 -5.64 8.62 -5.04
N TYR A 164 -4.95 9.62 -4.48
CA TYR A 164 -5.60 10.81 -3.94
C TYR A 164 -6.21 11.69 -5.05
N SER A 165 -5.48 11.89 -6.14
CA SER A 165 -5.93 12.71 -7.28
C SER A 165 -7.02 12.03 -8.13
N PHE A 166 -7.00 10.71 -8.23
CA PHE A 166 -7.87 9.93 -9.11
C PHE A 166 -8.52 8.73 -8.40
N PRO A 167 -9.38 8.96 -7.39
CA PRO A 167 -9.88 7.90 -6.50
C PRO A 167 -10.74 6.82 -7.16
N GLY A 168 -11.32 7.11 -8.33
CA GLY A 168 -12.13 6.15 -9.10
C GLY A 168 -11.36 5.36 -10.16
N GLN A 169 -10.06 5.62 -10.34
CA GLN A 169 -9.33 5.07 -11.49
C GLN A 169 -9.09 3.56 -11.39
N GLY A 170 -9.55 2.84 -12.41
CA GLY A 170 -9.37 1.39 -12.57
C GLY A 170 -10.19 0.53 -11.61
N VAL A 171 -11.19 1.13 -10.94
CA VAL A 171 -12.22 0.37 -10.21
C VAL A 171 -13.17 -0.26 -11.24
N THR A 172 -13.44 -1.55 -11.07
CA THR A 172 -14.36 -2.34 -11.90
C THR A 172 -15.25 -3.18 -11.00
N ASP A 173 -16.23 -3.88 -11.57
CA ASP A 173 -17.13 -4.75 -10.79
C ASP A 173 -16.38 -5.86 -10.04
N LEU A 174 -15.27 -6.34 -10.61
CA LEU A 174 -14.50 -7.46 -10.06
C LEU A 174 -13.21 -7.03 -9.35
N ARG A 175 -12.78 -5.78 -9.51
CA ARG A 175 -11.47 -5.31 -9.02
C ARG A 175 -11.57 -3.92 -8.42
N GLY A 176 -10.87 -3.72 -7.33
CA GLY A 176 -10.66 -2.42 -6.73
C GLY A 176 -9.69 -1.54 -7.51
N HIS A 177 -9.34 -0.43 -6.89
CA HIS A 177 -8.50 0.62 -7.47
C HIS A 177 -7.14 0.09 -7.97
N GLU A 178 -6.77 0.45 -9.19
CA GLU A 178 -5.52 0.02 -9.85
C GLU A 178 -4.24 0.36 -9.04
N GLN A 179 -4.26 1.46 -8.28
CA GLN A 179 -3.14 1.87 -7.43
C GLN A 179 -2.86 0.89 -6.28
N LEU A 180 -3.84 0.06 -5.88
CA LEU A 180 -3.59 -1.05 -4.95
C LEU A 180 -2.76 -2.15 -5.61
N PHE A 181 -3.03 -2.45 -6.87
CA PHE A 181 -2.28 -3.43 -7.66
C PHE A 181 -0.82 -2.99 -7.84
N TYR A 182 -0.58 -1.75 -8.28
CA TYR A 182 0.78 -1.23 -8.46
C TYR A 182 1.59 -1.27 -7.17
N ARG A 183 1.04 -0.81 -6.04
CA ARG A 183 1.74 -0.91 -4.74
C ARG A 183 1.95 -2.35 -4.29
N GLY A 184 1.04 -3.25 -4.65
CA GLY A 184 1.21 -4.70 -4.45
C GLY A 184 2.46 -5.24 -5.14
N TYR A 185 2.87 -4.69 -6.28
CA TYR A 185 4.13 -5.07 -6.95
C TYR A 185 5.36 -4.32 -6.44
N ILE A 186 5.20 -3.04 -6.06
CA ILE A 186 6.32 -2.21 -5.58
C ILE A 186 6.80 -2.67 -4.20
N ARG A 187 5.89 -3.00 -3.27
CA ARG A 187 6.24 -3.41 -1.90
C ARG A 187 7.13 -4.65 -1.79
N PRO A 188 6.88 -5.79 -2.47
CA PRO A 188 7.66 -7.01 -2.28
C PRO A 188 9.11 -6.85 -2.72
N ILE A 189 9.45 -5.86 -3.57
CA ILE A 189 10.83 -5.48 -3.85
C ILE A 189 11.59 -5.14 -2.55
N GLY A 190 10.90 -4.55 -1.57
CA GLY A 190 11.46 -4.29 -0.25
C GLY A 190 11.91 -5.56 0.49
N VAL A 191 11.29 -6.72 0.25
CA VAL A 191 11.74 -8.00 0.82
C VAL A 191 13.13 -8.34 0.28
N LEU A 192 13.32 -8.24 -1.04
CA LEU A 192 14.62 -8.50 -1.67
C LEU A 192 15.68 -7.53 -1.16
N ILE A 193 15.36 -6.23 -1.05
CA ILE A 193 16.29 -5.23 -0.53
C ILE A 193 16.69 -5.56 0.91
N GLN A 194 15.74 -5.87 1.80
CA GLN A 194 16.04 -6.15 3.21
C GLN A 194 16.81 -7.47 3.38
N LEU A 195 16.45 -8.50 2.62
CA LEU A 195 17.14 -9.79 2.62
C LEU A 195 18.60 -9.64 2.17
N VAL A 196 18.83 -9.01 1.01
CA VAL A 196 20.18 -8.76 0.48
C VAL A 196 20.98 -7.88 1.44
N ARG A 197 20.38 -6.84 2.01
CA ARG A 197 21.05 -6.02 3.04
C ARG A 197 21.44 -6.82 4.28
N GLY A 198 20.62 -7.77 4.72
CA GLY A 198 20.94 -8.67 5.83
C GLY A 198 22.11 -9.58 5.50
N LEU A 199 22.05 -10.27 4.37
CA LEU A 199 23.10 -11.19 3.91
C LEU A 199 24.44 -10.49 3.68
N LEU A 200 24.46 -9.34 3.00
CA LEU A 200 25.72 -8.60 2.75
C LEU A 200 26.36 -8.11 4.05
N LYS A 201 25.58 -7.78 5.09
CA LYS A 201 26.17 -7.39 6.40
C LYS A 201 26.91 -8.55 7.05
N ILE A 202 26.39 -9.77 6.93
CA ILE A 202 27.04 -10.98 7.43
C ILE A 202 28.30 -11.24 6.59
N PHE A 203 28.16 -11.34 5.26
CA PHE A 203 29.27 -11.81 4.43
C PHE A 203 30.39 -10.78 4.18
N ILE A 204 30.09 -9.48 4.15
CA ILE A 204 31.07 -8.45 3.76
C ILE A 204 31.58 -7.65 4.95
N LEU A 205 30.73 -7.37 5.94
CA LEU A 205 31.09 -6.45 7.03
C LEU A 205 31.64 -7.16 8.27
N GLU A 206 31.44 -8.47 8.41
CA GLU A 206 31.95 -9.24 9.53
C GLU A 206 33.49 -9.19 9.57
N GLY A 207 34.05 -8.92 10.76
CA GLY A 207 35.49 -8.76 10.96
C GLY A 207 36.09 -7.46 10.45
N THR A 208 35.28 -6.55 9.89
CA THR A 208 35.75 -5.24 9.41
C THR A 208 35.42 -4.13 10.42
N GLN A 209 36.09 -2.97 10.30
CA GLN A 209 35.73 -1.75 11.06
C GLN A 209 34.29 -1.24 10.81
N PHE A 210 33.59 -1.80 9.82
CA PHE A 210 32.22 -1.45 9.47
C PHE A 210 31.21 -2.50 9.92
N GLN A 211 31.62 -3.48 10.73
CA GLN A 211 30.76 -4.52 11.28
C GLN A 211 29.52 -3.92 11.95
N ARG A 212 28.39 -4.59 11.80
CA ARG A 212 27.09 -4.13 12.32
C ARG A 212 26.59 -5.00 13.46
N SER A 213 25.78 -4.39 14.31
CA SER A 213 25.16 -5.10 15.43
C SER A 213 24.30 -6.26 14.92
N SER A 214 24.32 -7.38 15.64
CA SER A 214 23.49 -8.54 15.33
C SER A 214 22.00 -8.18 15.34
N LEU A 215 21.60 -7.21 16.17
CA LEU A 215 20.23 -6.69 16.17
C LEU A 215 19.88 -6.03 14.83
N GLU A 216 20.73 -5.16 14.29
CA GLU A 216 20.47 -4.52 12.99
C GLU A 216 20.31 -5.56 11.86
N ILE A 217 21.09 -6.64 11.91
CA ILE A 217 20.99 -7.76 10.97
C ILE A 217 19.66 -8.49 11.16
N ALA A 218 19.32 -8.88 12.40
CA ALA A 218 18.08 -9.57 12.73
C ALA A 218 16.83 -8.75 12.32
N LEU A 219 16.85 -7.43 12.55
CA LEU A 219 15.76 -6.53 12.18
C LEU A 219 15.54 -6.44 10.66
N ASN A 220 16.58 -6.58 9.84
CA ASN A 220 16.41 -6.67 8.39
C ASN A 220 15.61 -7.92 8.00
N PHE A 221 15.94 -9.08 8.57
CA PHE A 221 15.18 -10.31 8.33
C PHE A 221 13.76 -10.24 8.89
N ALA A 222 13.57 -9.64 10.07
CA ALA A 222 12.25 -9.47 10.67
C ALA A 222 11.31 -8.56 9.84
N ARG A 223 11.86 -7.59 9.08
CA ARG A 223 11.08 -6.74 8.17
C ARG A 223 10.55 -7.51 6.96
N CYS A 224 11.24 -8.54 6.48
CA CYS A 224 10.84 -9.32 5.30
C CYS A 224 9.40 -9.86 5.37
N PRO A 225 8.99 -10.64 6.40
CA PRO A 225 7.63 -11.14 6.48
C PRO A 225 6.60 -10.01 6.64
N LEU A 226 6.93 -8.95 7.37
CA LEU A 226 6.04 -7.78 7.51
C LEU A 226 5.77 -7.10 6.17
N ILE A 227 6.79 -6.88 5.35
CA ILE A 227 6.64 -6.32 4.01
C ILE A 227 5.80 -7.26 3.13
N ALA A 228 6.05 -8.57 3.17
CA ALA A 228 5.30 -9.55 2.41
C ALA A 228 3.81 -9.58 2.79
N ILE A 229 3.48 -9.60 4.08
CA ILE A 229 2.10 -9.54 4.57
C ILE A 229 1.42 -8.24 4.12
N GLY A 230 2.12 -7.10 4.26
CA GLY A 230 1.61 -5.81 3.83
C GLY A 230 1.36 -5.71 2.32
N SER A 231 2.10 -6.49 1.51
CA SER A 231 1.91 -6.62 0.07
C SER A 231 0.73 -7.53 -0.28
N CYS A 232 0.64 -8.72 0.32
CA CYS A 232 -0.49 -9.63 0.10
C CYS A 232 -1.82 -8.96 0.48
N SER A 233 -1.83 -8.17 1.55
CA SER A 233 -2.99 -7.39 1.96
C SER A 233 -3.47 -6.39 0.89
N LEU A 234 -2.55 -5.76 0.15
CA LEU A 234 -2.89 -4.87 -0.96
C LEU A 234 -3.54 -5.64 -2.11
N PHE A 235 -2.95 -6.78 -2.49
CA PHE A 235 -3.52 -7.61 -3.54
C PHE A 235 -4.90 -8.12 -3.14
N GLN A 236 -5.07 -8.60 -1.90
CA GLN A 236 -6.36 -9.07 -1.42
C GLN A 236 -7.40 -7.96 -1.48
N GLN A 237 -7.08 -6.74 -0.99
CA GLN A 237 -7.98 -5.59 -1.09
C GLN A 237 -8.33 -5.27 -2.56
N TRP A 238 -7.34 -5.27 -3.45
CA TRP A 238 -7.58 -5.06 -4.88
C TRP A 238 -8.52 -6.12 -5.48
N ARG A 239 -8.49 -7.36 -5.00
CA ARG A 239 -9.43 -8.41 -5.46
C ARG A 239 -10.82 -8.27 -4.85
N SER A 240 -10.94 -7.76 -3.62
CA SER A 240 -12.19 -7.77 -2.85
C SER A 240 -12.96 -6.46 -2.83
N SER A 241 -12.39 -5.36 -3.33
CA SER A 241 -13.02 -4.04 -3.26
C SER A 241 -13.58 -3.55 -4.61
N GLY A 242 -14.05 -4.47 -5.45
CA GLY A 242 -14.76 -4.14 -6.70
C GLY A 242 -16.21 -3.68 -6.44
N THR A 243 -16.82 -2.98 -7.40
CA THR A 243 -18.17 -2.41 -7.26
C THR A 243 -19.31 -3.43 -7.33
N GLY A 244 -19.06 -4.60 -7.93
CA GLY A 244 -20.06 -5.64 -8.17
C GLY A 244 -20.00 -6.80 -7.17
N ILE A 245 -19.11 -6.74 -6.19
CA ILE A 245 -19.05 -7.73 -5.12
C ILE A 245 -20.12 -7.34 -4.10
N PRO A 246 -21.16 -8.17 -3.88
CA PRO A 246 -22.15 -7.86 -2.86
C PRO A 246 -21.42 -7.67 -1.54
N SER A 247 -21.52 -6.48 -0.94
CA SER A 247 -21.27 -6.35 0.49
C SER A 247 -22.18 -7.38 1.14
N GLU A 248 -21.60 -8.33 1.89
CA GLU A 248 -22.36 -9.37 2.59
C GLU A 248 -23.66 -8.74 3.10
N PRO A 249 -24.83 -9.33 2.76
CA PRO A 249 -26.09 -8.77 3.23
C PRO A 249 -25.93 -8.58 4.74
N PRO A 250 -26.23 -7.37 5.27
CA PRO A 250 -26.06 -7.09 6.68
C PRO A 250 -26.69 -8.25 7.42
N ALA A 251 -25.89 -8.95 8.24
CA ALA A 251 -26.28 -10.19 8.89
C ALA A 251 -27.72 -10.02 9.33
N GLU A 252 -28.64 -10.65 8.58
CA GLU A 252 -30.07 -10.45 8.76
C GLU A 252 -30.27 -10.69 10.25
N GLU A 253 -30.73 -9.66 10.97
CA GLU A 253 -31.19 -9.84 12.35
C GLU A 253 -32.17 -10.99 12.22
N LEU A 254 -31.76 -12.21 12.64
CA LEU A 254 -32.59 -13.40 12.55
C LEU A 254 -33.95 -13.01 13.13
N PRO A 255 -34.99 -12.79 12.30
CA PRO A 255 -36.19 -12.16 12.79
C PRO A 255 -36.99 -13.27 13.44
N GLY A 256 -36.66 -13.55 14.70
CA GLY A 256 -37.34 -14.54 15.51
C GLY A 256 -37.13 -15.97 15.01
N LEU A 257 -36.59 -16.80 15.92
CA LEU A 257 -37.22 -18.08 16.17
C LEU A 257 -38.68 -17.84 16.62
N GLY A 258 -39.53 -17.48 15.67
CA GLY A 258 -40.98 -17.55 15.74
C GLY A 258 -41.40 -18.44 14.59
N GLY A 259 -41.57 -19.73 14.89
CA GLY A 259 -41.74 -20.78 13.90
C GLY A 259 -42.74 -20.45 12.79
N ARG A 260 -42.30 -20.55 11.55
CA ARG A 260 -43.17 -20.77 10.40
C ARG A 260 -42.58 -21.86 9.52
N SER A 261 -43.42 -22.87 9.31
CA SER A 261 -43.23 -24.01 8.42
C SER A 261 -42.69 -23.55 7.07
N LEU A 262 -41.62 -24.18 6.61
CA LEU A 262 -41.13 -24.06 5.24
C LEU A 262 -42.20 -24.62 4.29
N ASP A 263 -42.75 -23.77 3.44
CA ASP A 263 -43.33 -24.24 2.18
C ASP A 263 -42.19 -24.47 1.17
N PRO A 264 -42.20 -25.59 0.42
CA PRO A 264 -41.17 -25.88 -0.56
C PRO A 264 -41.28 -24.92 -1.75
N LEU A 265 -40.22 -24.15 -1.99
CA LEU A 265 -40.12 -23.32 -3.20
C LEU A 265 -39.80 -24.22 -4.42
N PRO A 266 -40.39 -23.92 -5.59
CA PRO A 266 -40.29 -24.77 -6.78
C PRO A 266 -38.88 -24.80 -7.37
N GLU A 267 -38.50 -25.97 -7.85
CA GLU A 267 -37.28 -26.25 -8.61
C GLU A 267 -37.08 -25.23 -9.74
N LEU A 268 -36.03 -24.42 -9.61
CA LEU A 268 -35.51 -23.64 -10.73
C LEU A 268 -34.52 -24.51 -11.50
N GLU A 269 -35.12 -25.24 -12.45
CA GLU A 269 -34.50 -25.98 -13.54
C GLU A 269 -33.37 -25.20 -14.22
N GLY A 270 -32.25 -25.89 -14.42
CA GLY A 270 -31.04 -25.33 -14.99
C GLY A 270 -31.21 -24.79 -16.41
N ARG A 271 -30.69 -23.57 -16.63
CA ARG A 271 -30.35 -23.08 -17.96
C ARG A 271 -28.92 -22.56 -17.97
N SER A 272 -28.02 -23.33 -18.59
CA SER A 272 -26.68 -22.86 -18.92
C SER A 272 -26.79 -21.72 -19.93
N LEU A 273 -26.32 -20.55 -19.54
CA LEU A 273 -26.24 -19.38 -20.42
C LEU A 273 -25.00 -19.53 -21.30
N GLY A 274 -25.23 -19.86 -22.57
CA GLY A 274 -24.17 -20.02 -23.57
C GLY A 274 -23.39 -18.72 -23.88
N PRO A 275 -22.16 -18.83 -24.39
CA PRO A 275 -21.21 -17.72 -24.58
C PRO A 275 -21.68 -16.59 -25.51
N LEU A 276 -22.70 -16.84 -26.34
CA LEU A 276 -23.27 -15.84 -27.24
C LEU A 276 -24.06 -14.73 -26.52
N ARG A 277 -24.64 -15.00 -25.34
CA ARG A 277 -25.33 -13.95 -24.56
C ARG A 277 -24.35 -13.02 -23.84
N VAL A 278 -23.14 -13.49 -23.49
CA VAL A 278 -22.09 -12.65 -22.89
C VAL A 278 -21.62 -11.59 -23.88
N VAL A 279 -21.51 -11.94 -25.17
CA VAL A 279 -21.16 -10.99 -26.23
C VAL A 279 -22.27 -9.98 -26.47
N GLN A 280 -23.54 -10.40 -26.36
CA GLN A 280 -24.69 -9.51 -26.52
C GLN A 280 -24.80 -8.51 -25.37
N VAL A 281 -24.57 -8.95 -24.12
CA VAL A 281 -24.50 -8.07 -22.94
C VAL A 281 -23.32 -7.10 -23.02
N LEU A 282 -22.15 -7.55 -23.49
CA LEU A 282 -20.99 -6.67 -23.68
C LEU A 282 -21.23 -5.62 -24.79
N ARG A 283 -21.99 -5.97 -25.83
CA ARG A 283 -22.34 -5.04 -26.92
C ARG A 283 -23.33 -3.97 -26.45
N GLU A 284 -24.31 -4.34 -25.64
CA GLU A 284 -25.25 -3.38 -25.05
C GLU A 284 -24.58 -2.50 -23.99
N TYR A 285 -23.66 -3.04 -23.18
CA TYR A 285 -22.91 -2.25 -22.19
C TYR A 285 -22.03 -1.18 -22.84
N LYS A 286 -21.35 -1.52 -23.95
CA LYS A 286 -20.52 -0.56 -24.71
C LYS A 286 -21.34 0.57 -25.32
N LEU A 287 -22.58 0.31 -25.74
CA LEU A 287 -23.50 1.32 -26.27
C LEU A 287 -24.04 2.25 -25.18
N THR A 288 -24.27 1.73 -23.98
CA THR A 288 -24.73 2.53 -22.83
C THR A 288 -23.65 3.50 -22.33
N VAL A 289 -22.39 3.05 -22.25
CA VAL A 289 -21.25 3.92 -21.87
C VAL A 289 -21.00 5.04 -22.90
N LEU A 290 -21.15 4.72 -24.20
CA LEU A 290 -21.03 5.72 -25.27
C LEU A 290 -22.17 6.76 -25.24
N ARG A 291 -23.41 6.34 -24.92
CA ARG A 291 -24.53 7.30 -24.71
C ARG A 291 -24.28 8.20 -23.50
N TYR A 292 -23.76 7.67 -22.40
CA TYR A 292 -23.49 8.45 -21.20
C TYR A 292 -22.44 9.56 -21.45
N HIS A 293 -21.38 9.25 -22.20
CA HIS A 293 -20.37 10.25 -22.58
C HIS A 293 -20.87 11.29 -23.58
N LEU A 294 -21.72 10.90 -24.55
CA LEU A 294 -22.30 11.84 -25.50
C LEU A 294 -23.28 12.81 -24.84
N VAL A 295 -24.10 12.33 -23.90
CA VAL A 295 -25.04 13.18 -23.14
C VAL A 295 -24.30 14.19 -22.25
N ASN A 296 -23.19 13.79 -21.62
CA ASN A 296 -22.39 14.69 -20.79
C ASN A 296 -21.59 15.73 -21.60
N GLN A 297 -21.27 15.48 -22.87
CA GLN A 297 -20.65 16.50 -23.72
C GLN A 297 -21.66 17.52 -24.28
N THR A 298 -22.92 17.14 -24.44
CA THR A 298 -23.98 18.07 -24.88
C THR A 298 -24.57 18.92 -23.75
N GLY A 299 -24.35 18.55 -22.48
CA GLY A 299 -24.91 19.25 -21.32
C GLY A 299 -24.13 20.47 -20.81
N SER A 300 -22.94 20.77 -21.32
CA SER A 300 -22.10 21.87 -20.78
C SER A 300 -22.24 23.21 -21.52
N SER A 301 -23.23 23.36 -22.42
CA SER A 301 -23.36 24.57 -23.23
C SER A 301 -24.81 25.03 -23.35
N GLN A 302 -25.49 25.32 -22.23
CA GLN A 302 -26.57 26.33 -22.17
C GLN A 302 -27.07 26.52 -20.72
N THR A 303 -26.51 27.50 -20.02
CA THR A 303 -27.23 28.31 -19.01
C THR A 303 -26.53 29.67 -18.87
N GLY A 304 -26.97 30.65 -19.68
CA GLY A 304 -27.02 32.05 -19.23
C GLY A 304 -28.25 32.24 -18.33
N ARG A 305 -28.52 33.36 -17.65
CA ARG A 305 -27.96 34.71 -17.58
C ARG A 305 -28.83 35.45 -16.53
N SER A 306 -28.25 36.34 -15.72
CA SER A 306 -28.84 37.47 -14.97
C SER A 306 -28.12 37.58 -13.60
N GLU A 307 -27.60 38.69 -13.09
CA GLU A 307 -27.54 40.12 -13.44
C GLU A 307 -26.44 40.74 -12.54
N GLY A 308 -25.88 41.90 -12.92
CA GLY A 308 -25.34 42.84 -11.93
C GLY A 308 -23.82 43.10 -11.92
N THR A 309 -23.42 44.13 -12.67
CA THR A 309 -22.54 45.24 -12.21
C THR A 309 -21.13 44.93 -11.67
N THR A 310 -20.10 45.22 -12.46
CA THR A 310 -19.20 46.40 -12.30
C THR A 310 -18.00 46.23 -13.20
N THR A 311 -17.91 47.12 -14.19
CA THR A 311 -16.83 47.23 -15.16
C THR A 311 -15.57 47.73 -14.46
N THR A 312 -14.49 46.94 -14.44
CA THR A 312 -13.14 47.48 -14.25
C THR A 312 -12.22 46.85 -15.29
N ARG A 313 -11.95 47.63 -16.34
CA ARG A 313 -10.95 47.32 -17.36
C ARG A 313 -9.58 47.42 -16.71
N ILE A 314 -8.89 46.30 -16.56
CA ILE A 314 -7.43 46.27 -16.40
C ILE A 314 -6.87 45.87 -17.76
N ILE A 315 -6.30 46.86 -18.44
CA ILE A 315 -5.47 46.70 -19.64
C ILE A 315 -4.12 46.20 -19.14
N LEU A 316 -3.71 45.00 -19.51
CA LEU A 316 -2.32 44.55 -19.39
C LEU A 316 -1.75 44.37 -20.80
N PRO A 317 -0.68 45.09 -21.17
CA PRO A 317 -0.06 44.94 -22.49
C PRO A 317 0.81 43.69 -22.55
N LEU A 318 0.67 42.96 -23.67
CA LEU A 318 1.67 42.02 -24.16
C LEU A 318 3.02 42.76 -24.30
N LEU A 319 4.04 42.26 -23.61
CA LEU A 319 5.43 42.50 -23.98
C LEU A 319 5.99 41.19 -24.54
N THR A 320 5.93 41.11 -25.86
CA THR A 320 6.85 40.31 -26.67
C THR A 320 8.08 41.17 -26.95
N THR A 321 9.25 40.76 -26.46
CA THR A 321 10.54 41.12 -27.08
C THR A 321 11.56 40.02 -26.82
N LYS A 322 12.06 39.48 -27.94
CA LYS A 322 13.40 38.95 -28.22
C LYS A 322 14.20 38.28 -27.11
#